data_AF-A0A151TRY1-F1
#
_entry.id   AF-A0A151TRY1-F1
#
_cell.length_a   1.000
_cell.length_b   1.000
_cell.length_c   1.000
_cell.angle_alpha   90.00
_cell.angle_beta   90.00
_cell.angle_gamma   90.00
#
_symmetry.space_group_name_H-M   'P 1'
#
loop_
_entity.id
_entity.type
_entity.pdbx_description
1 polymer ?
#
loop_
_entity_poly.entity_id
_entity_poly.type
_entity_poly.pdbx_seq_one_letter_code
_entity_poly.pdbx_strand_id
1 'polypeptide(L)'
;DILGPFPVAKRQCKFLIVAVDLFTKWIEAEPLACISAHQVQKFLWRNIITRFGAPHTLVTDNDLQFTDRKLNEFLAGLEIQHKVTSVEHPQTNGQAESANKVILAELKKRLGKTKGIWAEQLPEVLWAYRCTPQSTMQETPFRLVYGSDAMIPVEIGEPSFHRAYFDEASNEAELRTNLDMAEEMRDQALVVAEATKQRYKRRFDSKVKSREF
;
A
#
# COMPACT_ATOMS: atom_id res chain seq x y z
N ASP A 1 6.63 1.01 8.16
CA ASP A 1 6.29 1.91 9.29
C ASP A 1 5.32 1.18 10.23
N ILE A 2 5.27 1.58 11.50
CA ILE A 2 4.30 1.08 12.49
C ILE A 2 3.58 2.27 13.14
N LEU A 3 2.25 2.24 13.06
CA LEU A 3 1.39 3.27 13.64
C LEU A 3 0.87 2.87 15.02
N GLY A 4 0.69 3.86 15.89
CA GLY A 4 0.02 3.71 17.19
C GLY A 4 0.73 4.47 18.32
N PRO A 5 0.33 4.21 19.58
CA PRO A 5 -0.71 3.27 19.97
C PRO A 5 -2.14 3.77 19.63
N PHE A 6 -2.99 2.85 19.19
CA PHE A 6 -4.44 3.02 19.03
C PHE A 6 -5.19 2.56 20.29
N PRO A 7 -6.48 2.92 20.45
CA PRO A 7 -7.35 2.27 21.42
C PRO A 7 -7.30 0.75 21.29
N VAL A 8 -7.22 0.05 22.42
CA VAL A 8 -7.04 -1.40 22.43
C VAL A 8 -8.24 -2.07 21.74
N ALA A 9 -7.95 -2.82 20.69
CA ALA A 9 -8.91 -3.65 19.99
C ALA A 9 -8.89 -5.10 20.51
N LYS A 10 -9.71 -5.98 19.92
CA LYS A 10 -9.67 -7.42 20.21
C LYS A 10 -8.24 -7.96 20.10
N ARG A 11 -7.94 -8.99 20.90
CA ARG A 11 -6.61 -9.62 21.01
C ARG A 11 -5.50 -8.68 21.51
N GLN A 12 -5.87 -7.61 22.22
CA GLN A 12 -4.94 -6.60 22.74
C GLN A 12 -4.18 -5.82 21.65
N CYS A 13 -4.65 -5.86 20.40
CA CYS A 13 -4.05 -5.12 19.29
C CYS A 13 -4.13 -3.62 19.55
N LYS A 14 -2.99 -2.94 19.45
CA LYS A 14 -2.87 -1.49 19.67
C LYS A 14 -1.90 -0.81 18.71
N PHE A 15 -1.24 -1.55 17.83
CA PHE A 15 -0.35 -1.02 16.81
C PHE A 15 -0.78 -1.53 15.44
N LEU A 16 -0.41 -0.84 14.38
CA LEU A 16 -0.66 -1.24 13.00
C LEU A 16 0.65 -1.20 12.22
N ILE A 17 1.15 -2.36 11.78
CA ILE A 17 2.26 -2.40 10.82
C ILE A 17 1.73 -2.14 9.42
N VAL A 18 2.43 -1.30 8.66
CA VAL A 18 2.03 -0.91 7.29
C VAL A 18 3.24 -1.03 6.37
N ALA A 19 3.01 -1.66 5.22
CA ALA A 19 3.91 -1.69 4.08
C ALA A 19 3.17 -1.22 2.83
N VAL A 20 3.88 -0.49 1.98
CA VAL A 20 3.33 0.12 0.77
C VAL A 20 4.25 -0.21 -0.38
N ASP A 21 3.69 -0.76 -1.45
CA ASP A 21 4.42 -0.87 -2.71
C ASP A 21 4.54 0.50 -3.37
N LEU A 22 5.77 0.90 -3.68
CA LEU A 22 6.07 2.24 -4.18
C LEU A 22 5.46 2.50 -5.55
N PHE A 23 5.36 1.46 -6.38
CA PHE A 23 4.83 1.57 -7.73
C PHE A 23 3.30 1.52 -7.70
N THR A 24 2.71 0.36 -7.45
CA THR A 24 1.25 0.11 -7.51
C THR A 24 0.45 0.86 -6.44
N LYS A 25 1.12 1.44 -5.44
CA LYS A 25 0.52 2.00 -4.23
C LYS A 25 -0.22 0.94 -3.40
N TRP A 26 -0.01 -0.34 -3.65
CA TRP A 26 -0.65 -1.40 -2.88
C TRP A 26 -0.24 -1.32 -1.40
N ILE A 27 -1.23 -1.32 -0.51
CA ILE A 27 -1.03 -1.27 0.94
C ILE A 27 -1.32 -2.64 1.53
N GLU A 28 -0.36 -3.19 2.28
CA GLU A 28 -0.56 -4.27 3.23
C GLU A 28 -0.45 -3.73 4.65
N ALA A 29 -1.39 -4.11 5.51
CA ALA A 29 -1.37 -3.69 6.90
C ALA A 29 -1.91 -4.78 7.83
N GLU A 30 -1.36 -4.87 9.04
CA GLU A 30 -1.76 -5.86 10.04
C GLU A 30 -1.82 -5.25 11.45
N PRO A 31 -2.87 -5.53 12.25
CA PRO A 31 -2.92 -5.12 13.65
C PRO A 31 -1.97 -5.97 14.52
N LEU A 32 -1.18 -5.30 15.35
CA LEU A 32 -0.22 -5.91 16.27
C LEU A 32 -0.55 -5.58 17.74
N ALA A 33 -0.37 -6.55 18.62
CA ALA A 33 -0.46 -6.36 20.08
C ALA A 33 0.84 -5.78 20.67
N CYS A 34 1.98 -6.17 20.10
CA CYS A 34 3.31 -5.69 20.48
C CYS A 34 4.17 -5.45 19.24
N ILE A 35 5.16 -4.56 19.38
CA ILE A 35 6.15 -4.26 18.34
C ILE A 35 7.39 -5.08 18.65
N SER A 36 7.82 -5.91 17.69
CA SER A 36 9.10 -6.60 17.76
C SER A 36 9.58 -6.97 16.35
N ALA A 37 10.89 -7.18 16.20
CA ALA A 37 11.48 -7.65 14.95
C ALA A 37 10.89 -8.98 14.48
N HIS A 38 10.54 -9.87 15.40
CA HIS A 38 9.87 -11.13 15.08
C HIS A 38 8.48 -10.91 14.44
N GLN A 39 7.70 -9.95 14.95
CA GLN A 39 6.41 -9.61 14.35
C GLN A 39 6.59 -8.97 12.96
N VAL A 40 7.60 -8.10 12.80
CA VAL A 40 7.96 -7.52 11.50
C VAL A 40 8.33 -8.61 10.50
N GLN A 41 9.21 -9.53 10.86
CA GLN A 41 9.63 -10.65 10.01
C GLN A 41 8.42 -11.51 9.60
N LYS A 42 7.55 -11.85 10.56
CA LYS A 42 6.32 -12.63 10.30
C LYS A 42 5.39 -11.92 9.32
N PHE A 43 5.20 -10.62 9.50
CA PHE A 43 4.41 -9.79 8.60
C PHE A 43 5.02 -9.77 7.19
N LEU A 44 6.32 -9.50 7.05
CA LEU A 44 7.01 -9.49 5.75
C LEU A 44 6.90 -10.83 5.04
N TRP A 45 7.13 -11.94 5.74
CA TRP A 45 7.01 -13.27 5.16
C TRP A 45 5.59 -13.54 4.64
N ARG A 46 4.58 -13.37 5.51
CA ARG A 46 3.21 -13.80 5.21
C ARG A 46 2.44 -12.84 4.29
N ASN A 47 2.63 -11.54 4.47
CA ASN A 47 1.83 -10.52 3.79
C ASN A 47 2.52 -9.96 2.56
N ILE A 48 3.86 -10.01 2.47
CA ILE A 48 4.60 -9.51 1.31
C ILE A 48 5.17 -10.67 0.50
N ILE A 49 6.11 -11.41 1.07
CA ILE A 49 6.95 -12.36 0.32
C ILE A 49 6.11 -13.51 -0.25
N THR A 50 5.25 -14.15 0.54
CA THR A 50 4.42 -15.27 0.07
C THR A 50 3.26 -14.83 -0.83
N ARG A 51 3.01 -13.53 -0.98
CA ARG A 51 1.91 -12.99 -1.81
C ARG A 51 2.39 -12.41 -3.12
N PHE A 52 3.46 -11.61 -3.06
CA PHE A 52 3.96 -10.82 -4.19
C PHE A 52 5.38 -11.20 -4.61
N GLY A 53 6.05 -12.06 -3.83
CA GLY A 53 7.46 -12.37 -4.00
C GLY A 53 8.37 -11.46 -3.16
N ALA A 54 9.66 -11.77 -3.16
CA ALA A 54 10.67 -10.97 -2.46
C ALA A 54 10.90 -9.64 -3.19
N PRO A 55 10.73 -8.49 -2.51
CA PRO A 55 11.03 -7.20 -3.13
C PRO A 55 12.55 -7.02 -3.29
N HIS A 56 12.97 -6.32 -4.32
CA HIS A 56 14.39 -5.97 -4.47
C HIS A 56 14.89 -5.07 -3.32
N THR A 57 14.08 -4.08 -2.92
CA THR A 57 14.46 -3.11 -1.86
C THR A 57 13.33 -3.00 -0.84
N LEU A 58 13.69 -3.08 0.44
CA LEU A 58 12.81 -2.72 1.55
C LEU A 58 13.31 -1.41 2.16
N VAL A 59 12.42 -0.43 2.32
CA VAL A 59 12.74 0.84 2.98
C VAL A 59 11.97 0.94 4.29
N THR A 60 12.68 1.19 5.39
CA THR A 60 12.07 1.38 6.72
C THR A 60 12.60 2.63 7.40
N ASP A 61 11.91 3.10 8.44
CA ASP A 61 12.49 4.02 9.40
C ASP A 61 13.61 3.36 10.23
N ASN A 62 14.32 4.17 11.01
CA ASN A 62 15.46 3.75 11.83
C ASN A 62 15.06 3.19 13.20
N ASP A 63 13.83 2.74 13.38
CA ASP A 63 13.40 2.17 14.64
C ASP A 63 14.08 0.82 14.93
N LEU A 64 14.21 0.50 16.22
CA LEU A 64 14.91 -0.70 16.71
C LEU A 64 14.33 -2.01 16.16
N GLN A 65 13.01 -2.07 15.94
CA GLN A 65 12.38 -3.27 15.39
C GLN A 65 12.79 -3.58 13.94
N PHE A 66 13.22 -2.57 13.18
CA PHE A 66 13.65 -2.74 11.80
C PHE A 66 15.17 -2.92 11.68
N THR A 67 15.93 -2.40 12.64
CA THR A 67 17.40 -2.53 12.68
C THR A 67 17.91 -3.78 13.40
N ASP A 68 17.01 -4.69 13.80
CA ASP A 68 17.35 -5.94 14.46
C ASP A 68 18.25 -6.85 13.60
N ARG A 69 19.22 -7.49 14.24
CA ARG A 69 20.20 -8.34 13.56
C ARG A 69 19.57 -9.55 12.86
N LYS A 70 18.64 -10.26 13.52
CA LYS A 70 18.02 -11.46 12.95
C LYS A 70 17.12 -11.10 11.78
N LEU A 71 16.43 -9.97 11.86
CA LEU A 71 15.65 -9.45 10.75
C LEU A 71 16.55 -9.13 9.54
N ASN A 72 17.68 -8.45 9.76
CA ASN A 72 18.63 -8.14 8.69
C ASN A 72 19.27 -9.41 8.08
N GLU A 73 19.61 -10.42 8.88
CA GLU A 73 20.09 -11.72 8.40
C GLU A 73 19.03 -12.43 7.54
N PHE A 74 17.76 -12.39 7.96
CA PHE A 74 16.64 -12.93 7.19
C PHE A 74 16.45 -12.22 5.83
N LEU A 75 16.51 -10.88 5.82
CA LEU A 75 16.39 -10.10 4.59
C LEU A 75 17.57 -10.36 3.63
N ALA A 76 18.79 -10.42 4.17
CA ALA A 76 19.99 -10.73 3.40
C ALA A 76 19.94 -12.15 2.80
N GLY A 77 19.40 -13.13 3.53
CA GLY A 77 19.21 -14.50 3.04
C GLY A 77 18.23 -14.62 1.87
N LEU A 78 17.40 -13.59 1.64
CA LEU A 78 16.49 -13.47 0.50
C LEU A 78 16.99 -12.45 -0.55
N GLU A 79 18.22 -11.97 -0.41
CA GLU A 79 18.83 -10.94 -1.27
C GLU A 79 18.04 -9.62 -1.32
N ILE A 80 17.27 -9.32 -0.26
CA ILE A 80 16.48 -8.08 -0.15
C ILE A 80 17.40 -6.96 0.33
N GLN A 81 17.53 -5.89 -0.45
CA GLN A 81 18.29 -4.71 -0.05
C GLN A 81 17.51 -3.91 1.00
N HIS A 82 17.92 -3.99 2.25
CA HIS A 82 17.33 -3.23 3.33
C HIS A 82 17.94 -1.83 3.44
N LYS A 83 17.14 -0.79 3.21
CA LYS A 83 17.55 0.63 3.32
C LYS A 83 16.81 1.30 4.46
N VAL A 84 17.56 1.79 5.42
CA VAL A 84 17.02 2.48 6.59
C VAL A 84 17.07 3.99 6.34
N THR A 85 15.95 4.69 6.49
CA THR A 85 15.89 6.15 6.32
C THR A 85 16.47 6.85 7.55
N SER A 86 17.31 7.87 7.34
CA SER A 86 17.76 8.72 8.45
C SER A 86 16.61 9.57 8.99
N VAL A 87 16.69 9.94 10.28
CA VAL A 87 15.71 10.80 10.96
C VAL A 87 15.61 12.19 10.30
N GLU A 88 16.62 12.60 9.54
CA GLU A 88 16.75 13.92 8.92
C GLU A 88 16.22 13.99 7.47
N HIS A 89 15.76 12.86 6.88
CA HIS A 89 15.28 12.81 5.50
C HIS A 89 13.83 12.27 5.35
N PRO A 90 12.81 13.06 5.74
CA PRO A 90 11.39 12.68 5.60
C PRO A 90 10.96 12.40 4.14
N GLN A 91 11.69 12.93 3.15
CA GLN A 91 11.36 12.72 1.73
C GLN A 91 11.41 11.24 1.31
N THR A 92 12.28 10.44 1.91
CA THR A 92 12.45 9.02 1.57
C THR A 92 11.28 8.16 2.09
N ASN A 93 10.64 8.59 3.19
CA ASN A 93 9.50 7.88 3.79
C ASN A 93 8.13 8.48 3.40
N GLY A 94 8.09 9.50 2.54
CA GLY A 94 6.87 10.25 2.23
C GLY A 94 5.72 9.42 1.63
N GLN A 95 6.01 8.29 0.97
CA GLN A 95 4.99 7.37 0.45
C GLN A 95 4.31 6.59 1.58
N ALA A 96 5.09 6.05 2.53
CA ALA A 96 4.54 5.40 3.71
C ALA A 96 3.73 6.41 4.54
N GLU A 97 4.21 7.64 4.72
CA GLU A 97 3.45 8.70 5.39
C GLU A 97 2.12 9.01 4.69
N SER A 98 2.13 9.08 3.34
CA SER A 98 0.91 9.32 2.56
C SER A 98 -0.10 8.19 2.74
N ALA A 99 0.35 6.93 2.62
CA ALA A 99 -0.48 5.76 2.86
C ALA A 99 -1.03 5.73 4.30
N ASN A 100 -0.19 6.01 5.29
CA ASN A 100 -0.58 6.11 6.69
C ASN A 100 -1.69 7.16 6.88
N LYS A 101 -1.55 8.34 6.26
CA LYS A 101 -2.57 9.41 6.30
C LYS A 101 -3.90 8.92 5.71
N VAL A 102 -3.87 8.20 4.59
CA VAL A 102 -5.08 7.66 3.95
C VAL A 102 -5.75 6.60 4.84
N ILE A 103 -4.99 5.60 5.31
CA ILE A 103 -5.51 4.53 6.18
C ILE A 103 -6.11 5.14 7.46
N LEU A 104 -5.40 6.08 8.10
CA LEU A 104 -5.87 6.74 9.32
C LEU A 104 -7.13 7.57 9.08
N ALA A 105 -7.24 8.26 7.94
CA ALA A 105 -8.42 9.03 7.60
C ALA A 105 -9.64 8.13 7.39
N GLU A 106 -9.49 7.03 6.64
CA GLU A 106 -10.58 6.09 6.37
C GLU A 106 -10.99 5.30 7.62
N LEU A 107 -10.04 4.85 8.44
CA LEU A 107 -10.35 4.26 9.75
C LEU A 107 -11.13 5.24 10.63
N LYS A 108 -10.72 6.51 10.71
CA LYS A 108 -11.43 7.53 11.50
C LYS A 108 -12.87 7.74 11.02
N LYS A 109 -13.09 7.77 9.70
CA LYS A 109 -14.44 7.91 9.12
C LYS A 109 -15.34 6.73 9.49
N ARG A 110 -14.84 5.50 9.43
CA ARG A 110 -15.62 4.29 9.72
C ARG A 110 -15.88 4.06 11.20
N LEU A 111 -14.95 4.45 12.07
CA LEU A 111 -15.02 4.08 13.49
C LEU A 111 -16.00 4.92 14.31
N GLY A 112 -16.40 6.12 13.84
CA GLY A 112 -17.36 6.97 14.54
C GLY A 112 -17.09 7.07 16.05
N LYS A 113 -18.05 6.62 16.87
CA LYS A 113 -17.93 6.55 18.35
C LYS A 113 -17.32 5.24 18.87
N THR A 114 -17.28 4.18 18.06
CA THR A 114 -16.87 2.83 18.47
C THR A 114 -15.41 2.58 18.12
N LYS A 115 -14.48 3.16 18.89
CA LYS A 115 -13.05 3.14 18.56
C LYS A 115 -12.35 1.77 18.73
N GLY A 116 -12.96 0.79 19.40
CA GLY A 116 -12.35 -0.50 19.72
C GLY A 116 -12.41 -1.57 18.60
N ILE A 117 -13.15 -1.33 17.51
CA ILE A 117 -13.33 -2.29 16.42
C ILE A 117 -12.43 -2.02 15.20
N TRP A 118 -11.45 -1.11 15.34
CA TRP A 118 -10.61 -0.66 14.22
C TRP A 118 -9.86 -1.80 13.53
N ALA A 119 -9.39 -2.79 14.30
CA ALA A 119 -8.69 -3.95 13.76
C ALA A 119 -9.59 -4.83 12.89
N GLU A 120 -10.88 -4.93 13.22
CA GLU A 120 -11.87 -5.71 12.45
C GLU A 120 -12.31 -4.99 11.17
N GLN A 121 -12.27 -3.65 11.18
CA GLN A 121 -12.64 -2.81 10.03
C GLN A 121 -11.49 -2.61 9.04
N LEU A 122 -10.25 -2.96 9.43
CA LEU A 122 -9.08 -2.78 8.59
C LEU A 122 -9.19 -3.47 7.20
N PRO A 123 -9.69 -4.72 7.07
CA PRO A 123 -9.83 -5.35 5.76
C PRO A 123 -10.74 -4.57 4.81
N GLU A 124 -11.85 -4.01 5.32
CA GLU A 124 -12.77 -3.20 4.52
C GLU A 124 -12.14 -1.88 4.07
N VAL A 125 -11.34 -1.24 4.94
CA VAL A 125 -10.60 -0.02 4.60
C VAL A 125 -9.56 -0.30 3.52
N LEU A 126 -8.76 -1.36 3.68
CA LEU A 126 -7.77 -1.75 2.69
C LEU A 126 -8.44 -2.11 1.37
N TRP A 127 -9.58 -2.80 1.40
CA TRP A 127 -10.30 -3.17 0.19
C TRP A 127 -10.80 -1.95 -0.58
N ALA A 128 -11.47 -1.02 0.11
CA ALA A 128 -11.95 0.22 -0.49
C ALA A 128 -10.79 1.03 -1.10
N TYR A 129 -9.65 1.12 -0.41
CA TYR A 129 -8.46 1.79 -0.93
C TYR A 129 -7.94 1.13 -2.21
N ARG A 130 -7.81 -0.21 -2.21
CA ARG A 130 -7.28 -0.98 -3.35
C ARG A 130 -8.16 -0.88 -4.60
N CYS A 131 -9.46 -0.63 -4.45
CA CYS A 131 -10.41 -0.47 -5.54
C CYS A 131 -10.67 0.99 -5.94
N THR A 132 -10.02 1.96 -5.28
CA THR A 132 -10.22 3.39 -5.58
C THR A 132 -9.04 3.90 -6.43
N PRO A 133 -9.30 4.56 -7.58
CA PRO A 133 -8.24 5.13 -8.40
C PRO A 133 -7.36 6.11 -7.63
N GLN A 134 -6.04 5.96 -7.73
CA GLN A 134 -5.10 6.85 -7.06
C GLN A 134 -4.82 8.07 -7.93
N SER A 135 -4.92 9.27 -7.38
CA SER A 135 -4.73 10.53 -8.12
C SER A 135 -3.36 10.68 -8.80
N THR A 136 -2.35 9.95 -8.33
CA THR A 136 -0.99 10.01 -8.89
C THR A 136 -0.79 9.13 -10.13
N MET A 137 -1.52 8.03 -10.25
CA MET A 137 -1.39 7.07 -11.35
C MET A 137 -2.66 6.98 -12.21
N GLN A 138 -3.77 7.55 -11.74
CA GLN A 138 -5.11 7.47 -12.33
C GLN A 138 -5.68 6.05 -12.45
N GLU A 139 -5.03 5.07 -11.82
CA GLU A 139 -5.42 3.66 -11.82
C GLU A 139 -5.66 3.15 -10.39
N THR A 140 -6.39 2.03 -10.28
CA THR A 140 -6.60 1.36 -9.00
C THR A 140 -5.37 0.51 -8.63
N PRO A 141 -4.97 0.46 -7.34
CA PRO A 141 -3.89 -0.44 -6.91
C PRO A 141 -4.18 -1.91 -7.26
N PHE A 142 -5.45 -2.32 -7.21
CA PHE A 142 -5.85 -3.67 -7.56
C PHE A 142 -5.56 -4.01 -9.02
N ARG A 143 -5.95 -3.14 -9.94
CA ARG A 143 -5.70 -3.34 -11.38
C ARG A 143 -4.22 -3.38 -11.70
N LEU A 144 -3.40 -2.53 -11.08
CA LEU A 144 -1.95 -2.52 -11.29
C LEU A 144 -1.25 -3.79 -10.80
N VAL A 145 -1.76 -4.39 -9.72
CA VAL A 145 -1.21 -5.64 -9.17
C VAL A 145 -1.68 -6.85 -9.99
N TYR A 146 -2.98 -6.99 -10.23
CA TYR A 146 -3.58 -8.21 -10.79
C TYR A 146 -3.88 -8.16 -12.29
N GLY A 147 -3.75 -6.99 -12.93
CA GLY A 147 -4.05 -6.81 -14.36
C GLY A 147 -5.54 -6.64 -14.68
N SER A 148 -6.43 -6.84 -13.71
CA SER A 148 -7.88 -6.72 -13.88
C SER A 148 -8.51 -5.95 -12.73
N ASP A 149 -9.69 -5.38 -12.96
CA ASP A 149 -10.45 -4.73 -11.90
C ASP A 149 -11.04 -5.73 -10.91
N ALA A 150 -11.22 -5.23 -9.69
CA ALA A 150 -11.91 -5.91 -8.63
C ALA A 150 -13.42 -5.81 -8.80
N MET A 151 -14.15 -6.92 -8.62
CA MET A 151 -15.60 -6.87 -8.46
C MET A 151 -15.96 -6.23 -7.12
N ILE A 152 -16.58 -5.05 -7.16
CA ILE A 152 -16.94 -4.29 -5.95
C ILE A 152 -18.42 -4.49 -5.57
N PRO A 153 -18.80 -4.35 -4.28
CA PRO A 153 -20.17 -4.66 -3.83
C PRO A 153 -21.30 -3.91 -4.56
N VAL A 154 -21.05 -2.70 -5.06
CA VAL A 154 -22.06 -1.94 -5.82
C VAL A 154 -22.44 -2.64 -7.14
N GLU A 155 -21.49 -3.32 -7.78
CA GLU A 155 -21.70 -4.11 -9.00
C GLU A 155 -22.46 -5.42 -8.76
N ILE A 156 -22.58 -5.82 -7.49
CA ILE A 156 -23.38 -6.97 -7.07
C ILE A 156 -24.85 -6.55 -6.93
N GLY A 157 -25.11 -5.36 -6.38
CA GLY A 157 -26.46 -4.83 -6.15
C GLY A 157 -27.13 -4.30 -7.41
N GLU A 158 -26.37 -3.60 -8.25
CA GLU A 158 -26.74 -3.22 -9.61
C GLU A 158 -25.85 -4.03 -10.56
N PRO A 159 -26.38 -4.99 -11.34
CA PRO A 159 -25.56 -5.86 -12.16
C PRO A 159 -24.67 -5.04 -13.07
N SER A 160 -23.35 -5.07 -12.83
CA SER A 160 -22.41 -4.46 -13.76
C SER A 160 -22.53 -5.14 -15.12
N PHE A 161 -22.09 -4.46 -16.19
CA PHE A 161 -22.08 -5.04 -17.53
C PHE A 161 -21.36 -6.41 -17.53
N HIS A 162 -20.25 -6.48 -16.78
CA HIS A 162 -19.46 -7.70 -16.59
C HIS A 162 -20.28 -8.87 -16.01
N ARG A 163 -21.25 -8.60 -15.11
CA ARG A 163 -22.11 -9.63 -14.51
C ARG A 163 -23.35 -9.92 -15.34
N ALA A 164 -23.95 -8.89 -15.94
CA ALA A 164 -25.19 -9.01 -16.72
C ALA A 164 -24.99 -9.76 -18.04
N TYR A 165 -23.80 -9.63 -18.64
CA TYR A 165 -23.46 -10.22 -19.94
C TYR A 165 -22.30 -11.22 -19.84
N PHE A 166 -22.15 -11.89 -18.69
CA PHE A 166 -21.11 -12.89 -18.51
C PHE A 166 -21.25 -14.02 -19.54
N ASP A 167 -20.20 -14.21 -20.31
CA ASP A 167 -19.99 -15.37 -21.18
C ASP A 167 -18.62 -15.98 -20.87
N GLU A 168 -18.56 -17.29 -20.67
CA GLU A 168 -17.36 -17.97 -20.19
C GLU A 168 -16.20 -17.89 -21.19
N ALA A 169 -16.50 -18.04 -22.49
CA ALA A 169 -15.49 -18.00 -23.53
C ALA A 169 -14.97 -16.57 -23.75
N SER A 170 -15.86 -15.58 -23.75
CA SER A 170 -15.47 -14.17 -23.81
C SER A 170 -14.66 -13.75 -22.58
N ASN A 171 -15.04 -14.16 -21.37
CA ASN A 171 -14.31 -13.84 -20.14
C ASN A 171 -12.89 -14.42 -20.14
N GLU A 172 -12.68 -15.65 -20.63
CA GLU A 172 -11.34 -16.22 -20.75
C GLU A 172 -10.49 -15.41 -21.74
N ALA A 173 -11.04 -15.05 -22.89
CA ALA A 173 -10.35 -14.23 -23.89
C ALA A 173 -10.02 -12.83 -23.35
N GLU A 174 -10.95 -12.19 -22.64
CA GLU A 174 -10.74 -10.90 -21.99
C GLU A 174 -9.67 -10.98 -20.89
N LEU A 175 -9.67 -12.04 -20.07
CA LEU A 175 -8.66 -12.23 -19.04
C LEU A 175 -7.26 -12.36 -19.64
N ARG A 176 -7.10 -13.14 -20.71
CA ARG A 176 -5.82 -13.24 -21.44
C ARG A 176 -5.40 -11.87 -21.99
N THR A 177 -6.33 -11.16 -22.62
CA THR A 177 -6.08 -9.80 -23.15
C THR A 177 -5.64 -8.85 -22.04
N ASN A 178 -6.29 -8.89 -20.86
CA ASN A 178 -5.93 -8.06 -19.72
C ASN A 178 -4.52 -8.39 -19.20
N LEU A 179 -4.13 -9.65 -19.19
CA LEU A 179 -2.77 -10.07 -18.81
C LEU A 179 -1.73 -9.60 -19.82
N ASP A 180 -2.00 -9.72 -21.12
CA ASP A 180 -1.11 -9.24 -22.18
C ASP A 180 -0.92 -7.72 -22.12
N MET A 181 -1.99 -6.99 -21.79
CA MET A 181 -1.98 -5.52 -21.67
C MET A 181 -1.47 -5.02 -20.29
N ALA A 182 -1.21 -5.91 -19.33
CA ALA A 182 -0.89 -5.51 -17.97
C ALA A 182 0.43 -4.74 -17.88
N GLU A 183 1.44 -5.11 -18.67
CA GLU A 183 2.71 -4.39 -18.73
C GLU A 183 2.53 -3.00 -19.34
N GLU A 184 1.79 -2.89 -20.45
CA GLU A 184 1.52 -1.60 -21.09
C GLU A 184 0.75 -0.67 -20.15
N MET A 185 -0.24 -1.19 -19.42
CA MET A 185 -0.97 -0.43 -18.41
C MET A 185 -0.03 0.12 -17.33
N ARG A 186 0.92 -0.70 -16.85
CA ARG A 186 1.90 -0.29 -15.85
C ARG A 186 2.83 0.80 -16.40
N ASP A 187 3.25 0.68 -17.66
CA ASP A 187 4.07 1.70 -18.32
C ASP A 187 3.32 3.03 -18.48
N GLN A 188 2.04 2.98 -18.88
CA GLN A 188 1.18 4.17 -18.95
C GLN A 188 1.02 4.82 -17.56
N ALA A 189 0.77 4.01 -16.53
CA ALA A 189 0.65 4.49 -15.15
C ALA A 189 1.97 5.12 -14.65
N LEU A 190 3.12 4.58 -15.06
CA LEU A 190 4.44 5.15 -14.76
C LEU A 190 4.63 6.53 -15.41
N VAL A 191 4.24 6.69 -16.69
CA VAL A 191 4.29 7.98 -17.39
C VAL A 191 3.43 9.02 -16.67
N VAL A 192 2.21 8.66 -16.28
CA VAL A 192 1.30 9.54 -15.52
C VAL A 192 1.88 9.90 -14.15
N ALA A 193 2.48 8.94 -13.46
CA ALA A 193 3.12 9.15 -12.16
C ALA A 193 4.28 10.15 -12.26
N GLU A 194 5.15 10.00 -13.26
CA GLU A 194 6.30 10.88 -13.45
C GLU A 194 5.85 12.29 -13.87
N ALA A 195 4.87 12.40 -14.78
CA ALA A 195 4.29 13.69 -15.15
C ALA A 195 3.68 14.41 -13.94
N THR A 196 2.98 13.67 -13.08
CA THR A 196 2.38 14.19 -11.85
C THR A 196 3.45 14.65 -10.86
N LYS A 197 4.50 13.85 -10.65
CA LYS A 197 5.66 14.21 -9.81
C LYS A 197 6.35 15.48 -10.30
N GLN A 198 6.55 15.63 -11.61
CA GLN A 198 7.12 16.85 -12.20
C GLN A 198 6.24 18.07 -11.98
N ARG A 199 4.90 17.94 -12.12
CA ARG A 199 3.96 19.03 -11.82
C ARG A 199 4.03 19.45 -10.35
N TYR A 200 4.10 18.50 -9.42
CA TYR A 200 4.26 18.78 -7.99
C TYR A 200 5.59 19.49 -7.71
N LYS A 201 6.70 19.02 -8.28
CA LYS A 201 8.02 19.65 -8.14
C LYS A 201 8.00 21.09 -8.63
N ARG A 202 7.49 21.36 -9.83
CA ARG A 202 7.36 22.74 -10.37
C ARG A 202 6.55 23.65 -9.46
N ARG A 203 5.43 23.16 -8.90
CA ARG A 203 4.58 23.92 -7.98
C ARG A 203 5.25 24.17 -6.63
N PHE A 204 6.07 23.25 -6.16
CA PHE A 204 6.86 23.44 -4.95
C PHE A 204 7.96 24.47 -5.19
N ASP A 205 8.76 24.29 -6.24
CA ASP A 205 9.86 25.18 -6.63
C ASP A 205 9.37 26.61 -6.87
N SER A 206 8.18 26.80 -7.46
CA SER A 206 7.58 28.13 -7.65
C SER A 206 7.21 28.85 -6.33
N LYS A 207 7.15 28.13 -5.21
CA LYS A 207 6.84 28.68 -3.88
C LYS A 207 8.08 28.84 -2.99
N VAL A 208 9.22 28.28 -3.38
CA VAL A 208 10.48 28.43 -2.65
C VAL A 208 11.09 29.79 -2.99
N LYS A 209 11.19 30.69 -2.00
CA LYS A 209 11.96 31.93 -2.16
C LYS A 209 13.46 31.58 -2.14
N SER A 210 14.22 32.07 -3.12
CA SER A 210 15.68 31.94 -3.11
C SER A 210 16.23 32.61 -1.84
N ARG A 211 17.11 31.91 -1.14
CA ARG A 211 17.97 32.50 -0.11
C ARG A 211 19.29 32.84 -0.79
N GLU A 212 19.58 34.12 -0.90
CA GLU A 212 20.95 34.57 -1.16
C GLU A 212 21.73 34.46 0.15
N PHE A 213 22.95 33.90 0.08
CA PHE A 213 23.89 33.78 1.19
C PHE A 213 24.85 34.97 1.19
#